data_AF-A0A382KE09-F1
#
_entry.id   AF-A0A382KE09-F1
#
_cell.length_a   1.000
_cell.length_b   1.000
_cell.length_c   1.000
_cell.angle_alpha   90.00
_cell.angle_beta   90.00
_cell.angle_gamma   90.00
#
_symmetry.space_group_name_H-M   'P 1'
#
loop_
_entity.id
_entity.type
_entity.pdbx_description
1 polymer ?
#
loop_
_entity_poly.entity_id
_entity_poly.type
_entity_poly.pdbx_seq_one_letter_code
_entity_poly.pdbx_strand_id
1 'polypeptide(L)' 'MKESILKKLDNELLASQKELQVDIPEALKVAREHGDLKENAEYKAAKERQTFLQARISLLQKRISAV' A
#
# COMPACT_ATOMS: atom_id res chain seq x y z
N MET A 1 7.60 -6.16 -26.32
CA MET A 1 8.39 -6.28 -25.06
C MET A 1 8.07 -5.16 -24.07
N LYS A 2 8.13 -3.86 -24.45
CA LYS A 2 7.75 -2.74 -23.57
C LYS A 2 6.33 -2.84 -23.00
N GLU A 3 5.36 -3.22 -23.82
CA GLU A 3 3.96 -3.35 -23.40
C GLU A 3 3.75 -4.39 -22.29
N SER A 4 4.53 -5.48 -22.30
CA SER A 4 4.51 -6.50 -21.25
C SER A 4 5.09 -5.99 -19.94
N ILE A 5 6.05 -5.06 -19.99
CA ILE A 5 6.67 -4.45 -18.81
C ILE A 5 5.71 -3.43 -18.20
N LEU A 6 5.12 -2.56 -19.02
CA LEU A 6 4.10 -1.60 -18.59
C LEU A 6 2.92 -2.32 -17.93
N LYS A 7 2.41 -3.38 -18.55
CA LYS A 7 1.30 -4.17 -18.00
C LYS A 7 1.65 -4.84 -16.66
N LYS A 8 2.90 -5.23 -16.45
CA LYS A 8 3.35 -5.76 -15.14
C LYS A 8 3.39 -4.65 -14.08
N LEU A 9 3.96 -3.49 -14.42
CA LEU A 9 4.02 -2.35 -13.51
C LEU A 9 2.64 -1.83 -13.15
N ASP A 10 1.70 -1.82 -14.10
CA ASP A 10 0.32 -1.40 -13.88
C ASP A 10 -0.42 -2.37 -12.95
N ASN A 11 -0.25 -3.68 -13.13
CA ASN A 11 -0.79 -4.68 -12.20
C ASN A 11 -0.21 -4.54 -10.79
N GLU A 12 1.10 -4.31 -10.66
CA GLU A 12 1.73 -4.06 -9.35
C GLU A 12 1.22 -2.77 -8.71
N LEU A 13 0.99 -1.72 -9.51
CA LEU A 13 0.41 -0.47 -9.05
C LEU A 13 -1.01 -0.68 -8.54
N LEU A 14 -1.87 -1.37 -9.31
CA LEU A 14 -3.24 -1.69 -8.93
C LEU A 14 -3.29 -2.55 -7.65
N ALA A 15 -2.43 -3.55 -7.53
CA ALA A 15 -2.34 -4.37 -6.33
C ALA A 15 -1.93 -3.53 -5.11
N SER A 16 -0.93 -2.66 -5.26
CA SER A 16 -0.46 -1.78 -4.17
C SER A 16 -1.52 -0.76 -3.76
N GLN A 17 -2.27 -0.21 -4.73
CA GLN A 17 -3.38 0.70 -4.46
C GLN A 17 -4.53 0.01 -3.74
N LYS A 18 -4.88 -1.22 -4.17
CA LYS A 18 -5.91 -2.01 -3.51
C LYS A 18 -5.53 -2.31 -2.06
N GLU A 19 -4.31 -2.78 -1.81
CA GLU A 19 -3.80 -3.02 -0.44
C GLU A 19 -3.89 -1.74 0.41
N LEU A 20 -3.48 -0.59 -0.14
CA LEU A 20 -3.51 0.69 0.56
C LEU A 20 -4.94 1.19 0.88
N GLN A 21 -5.90 0.96 -0.02
CA GLN A 21 -7.26 1.50 0.08
C GLN A 21 -8.25 0.57 0.76
N VAL A 22 -8.00 -0.74 0.77
CA VAL A 22 -8.92 -1.75 1.30
C VAL A 22 -8.33 -2.41 2.55
N ASP A 23 -7.19 -3.09 2.40
CA ASP A 23 -6.60 -3.91 3.47
C ASP A 23 -6.08 -3.05 4.64
N ILE A 24 -5.40 -1.94 4.37
CA ILE A 24 -4.83 -1.08 5.42
C ILE A 24 -5.93 -0.43 6.30
N PRO A 25 -6.99 0.20 5.77
CA PRO A 25 -8.06 0.74 6.59
C PRO A 25 -8.78 -0.32 7.41
N GLU A 26 -8.96 -1.52 6.86
CA GLU A 26 -9.58 -2.64 7.57
C GLU A 26 -8.70 -3.10 8.74
N ALA A 27 -7.39 -3.29 8.51
CA ALA A 27 -6.44 -3.61 9.57
C ALA A 27 -6.37 -2.52 10.65
N LEU A 28 -6.39 -1.24 10.27
CA LEU A 28 -6.43 -0.11 11.21
C LEU A 28 -7.74 -0.06 12.02
N LYS A 29 -8.86 -0.45 11.40
CA LYS A 29 -10.15 -0.52 12.08
C LYS A 29 -10.14 -1.65 13.12
N VAL A 30 -9.69 -2.84 12.75
CA VAL A 30 -9.56 -3.98 13.67
C VAL A 30 -8.61 -3.61 14.83
N ALA A 31 -7.45 -3.05 14.53
CA ALA A 31 -6.50 -2.62 15.56
C ALA A 31 -7.09 -1.54 16.50
N ARG A 32 -7.99 -0.68 16.01
CA ARG A 32 -8.73 0.30 16.83
C ARG A 32 -9.74 -0.34 17.76
N GLU A 33 -10.36 -1.44 17.37
CA GLU A 33 -11.33 -2.16 18.21
C GLU A 33 -10.66 -2.90 19.38
N HIS A 34 -9.36 -3.19 19.25
CA HIS A 34 -8.57 -3.87 20.30
C HIS A 34 -8.06 -2.94 21.42
N GLY A 35 -8.42 -1.64 21.41
CA GLY A 35 -8.12 -0.72 22.50
C GLY A 35 -6.85 0.12 22.28
N ASP A 36 -5.93 0.13 23.24
CA ASP A 36 -4.90 1.17 23.38
C ASP A 36 -3.96 1.26 22.15
N LEU A 37 -4.23 2.26 21.31
CA LEU A 37 -3.52 2.48 20.04
C LEU A 37 -2.04 2.80 20.20
N LYS A 38 -1.64 3.24 21.39
CA LYS A 38 -0.26 3.66 21.65
C LYS A 38 0.65 2.46 21.83
N GLU A 39 0.12 1.34 22.32
CA GLU A 39 0.84 0.08 22.53
C GLU A 39 0.52 -0.96 21.45
N ASN A 40 -0.58 -0.80 20.71
CA ASN A 40 -0.99 -1.72 19.66
C ASN A 40 0.06 -1.80 18.52
N ALA A 41 0.73 -2.96 18.45
CA ALA A 41 1.75 -3.26 17.45
C ALA A 41 1.16 -3.37 16.03
N GLU A 42 -0.03 -3.95 15.89
CA GLU A 42 -0.73 -4.04 14.60
C GLU A 42 -1.11 -2.66 14.05
N TYR A 43 -1.53 -1.72 14.90
CA TYR A 43 -1.83 -0.35 14.47
C TYR A 43 -0.57 0.35 13.91
N LYS A 44 0.57 0.22 14.61
CA LYS A 44 1.85 0.78 14.15
C LYS A 44 2.32 0.13 12.86
N ALA A 45 2.24 -1.20 12.79
CA ALA A 45 2.61 -1.96 11.59
C ALA A 45 1.73 -1.56 10.39
N ALA A 46 0.41 -1.42 10.58
CA ALA A 46 -0.49 -0.97 9.52
C ALA A 46 -0.20 0.47 9.07
N LYS A 47 0.17 1.37 10.00
CA LYS A 47 0.61 2.75 9.70
C LYS A 47 1.93 2.80 8.93
N GLU A 48 2.91 1.97 9.29
CA GLU A 48 4.18 1.85 8.56
C GLU A 48 3.94 1.28 7.16
N ARG A 49 3.12 0.22 7.07
CA ARG A 49 2.73 -0.40 5.80
C ARG A 49 2.01 0.61 4.90
N GLN A 50 1.13 1.44 5.45
CA GLN A 50 0.47 2.54 4.74
C GLN A 50 1.50 3.47 4.07
N THR A 51 2.48 3.94 4.85
CA THR A 51 3.52 4.87 4.39
C THR A 51 4.39 4.20 3.32
N PHE A 52 4.77 2.95 3.53
CA PHE A 52 5.55 2.17 2.57
C PHE A 52 4.82 1.99 1.24
N LEU A 53 3.53 1.64 1.27
CA LEU A 53 2.71 1.49 0.06
C LEU A 53 2.56 2.81 -0.69
N GLN A 54 2.35 3.93 0.01
CA GLN A 54 2.29 5.26 -0.62
C GLN A 54 3.59 5.61 -1.35
N ALA A 55 4.74 5.33 -0.73
CA ALA A 55 6.05 5.52 -1.37
C ALA A 55 6.23 4.59 -2.58
N ARG A 56 5.84 3.32 -2.45
CA ARG A 56 5.91 2.33 -3.55
C ARG A 56 5.03 2.72 -4.73
N ILE A 57 3.79 3.13 -4.49
CA ILE A 57 2.85 3.61 -5.52
C ILE A 57 3.45 4.81 -6.26
N SER A 58 3.98 5.79 -5.52
CA SER A 58 4.61 6.97 -6.11
C SER A 58 5.81 6.60 -7.00
N LEU A 59 6.63 5.63 -6.58
CA LEU A 59 7.75 5.13 -7.36
C LEU A 59 7.30 4.38 -8.62
N LEU A 60 6.29 3.53 -8.50
CA LEU A 60 5.72 2.79 -9.62
C LEU A 60 5.11 3.73 -10.66
N GLN A 61 4.34 4.73 -10.23
CA GLN A 61 3.80 5.77 -11.11
C GLN A 61 4.90 6.52 -11.85
N LYS A 62 5.95 6.98 -11.14
CA LYS A 62 7.11 7.61 -11.79
C LYS A 62 7.76 6.71 -12.82
N ARG A 63 7.91 5.41 -12.51
CA ARG A 63 8.53 4.44 -13.41
C ARG A 63 7.67 4.18 -14.64
N ILE A 64 6.35 4.10 -14.49
CA ILE A 64 5.41 3.97 -15.62
C ILE A 64 5.49 5.20 -16.52
N SER A 65 5.50 6.42 -15.94
CA SER A 65 5.60 7.67 -16.70
C SER A 65 6.94 7.86 -17.41
N ALA A 66 8.00 7.20 -16.94
CA ALA A 66 9.35 7.30 -17.50
C ALA A 66 9.66 6.25 -18.58
N VAL A 67 8.76 5.29 -18.83
CA VAL A 67 8.93 4.18 -19.81
C VAL A 67 8.37 4.54 -21.17
#